data_AF-A0A4Y1RUX5-F1
#
_entry.id   AF-A0A4Y1RUX5-F1
#
_cell.length_a   1.000
_cell.length_b   1.000
_cell.length_c   1.000
_cell.angle_alpha   90.00
_cell.angle_beta   90.00
_cell.angle_gamma   90.00
#
_symmetry.space_group_name_H-M   'P 1'
#
loop_
_entity.id
_entity.type
_entity.pdbx_description
1 polymer ?
#
loop_
_entity_poly.entity_id
_entity_poly.type
_entity_poly.pdbx_seq_one_letter_code
_entity_poly.pdbx_strand_id
1 'polypeptide(L)'
;MASHQDHHLHFVFFPLMASGHMIPLIDIARLFAQQGIIVTIFTTPHNAARFQTVLTRDLESGLQIRVIQVKFPAEEAGLPEGCENFDMLPSPDLVFNCFAATALLHKPVEKLFEELTPKPNCIISDMSFHGLMTLLASITFQGYLLEEQTASVSCAFTI
;
A
#
# COMPACT_ATOMS: atom_id res chain seq x y z
N MET A 1 -15.16 36.69 4.10
CA MET A 1 -14.28 35.71 4.78
C MET A 1 -14.54 34.38 4.10
N ALA A 2 -13.67 34.00 3.15
CA ALA A 2 -13.80 32.72 2.48
C ALA A 2 -13.51 31.61 3.51
N SER A 3 -14.43 30.67 3.66
CA SER A 3 -14.18 29.45 4.42
C SER A 3 -13.03 28.71 3.73
N HIS A 4 -11.89 28.55 4.42
CA HIS A 4 -10.91 27.55 4.02
C HIS A 4 -11.65 26.20 4.07
N GLN A 5 -11.98 25.64 2.92
CA GLN A 5 -12.30 24.22 2.84
C GLN A 5 -10.98 23.51 3.17
N ASP A 6 -10.89 22.94 4.36
CA ASP A 6 -9.78 22.07 4.74
C ASP A 6 -9.82 20.83 3.83
N HIS A 7 -9.20 20.94 2.67
CA HIS A 7 -8.95 19.81 1.78
C HIS A 7 -7.93 18.91 2.46
N HIS A 8 -8.41 17.98 3.27
CA HIS A 8 -7.59 16.95 3.88
C HIS A 8 -7.05 16.05 2.77
N LEU A 9 -5.75 16.18 2.49
CA LEU A 9 -5.07 15.28 1.56
C LEU A 9 -5.15 13.85 2.09
N HIS A 10 -5.37 12.91 1.18
CA HIS A 10 -5.44 11.49 1.49
C HIS A 10 -4.49 10.70 0.60
N PHE A 11 -3.48 10.10 1.21
CA PHE A 11 -2.45 9.36 0.52
C PHE A 11 -2.61 7.87 0.81
N VAL A 12 -2.51 7.06 -0.24
CA VAL A 12 -2.59 5.61 -0.12
C VAL A 12 -1.20 5.01 -0.32
N PHE A 13 -0.82 4.11 0.58
CA PHE A 13 0.40 3.33 0.51
C PHE A 13 0.05 1.88 0.23
N PHE A 14 0.68 1.31 -0.79
CA PHE A 14 0.52 -0.09 -1.12
C PHE A 14 1.88 -0.76 -1.32
N PRO A 15 2.53 -1.18 -0.23
CA PRO A 15 3.83 -1.84 -0.30
C PRO A 15 3.70 -3.26 -0.85
N LEU A 16 4.77 -3.71 -1.51
CA LEU A 16 5.06 -5.11 -1.75
C LEU A 16 5.16 -5.82 -0.39
N MET A 17 4.59 -7.03 -0.31
CA MET A 17 4.54 -7.82 0.92
C MET A 17 5.88 -8.50 1.23
N ALA A 18 6.93 -7.69 1.37
CA ALA A 18 8.29 -8.07 1.74
C ALA A 18 8.78 -7.09 2.82
N SER A 19 9.39 -7.57 3.91
CA SER A 19 9.72 -6.67 5.04
C SER A 19 10.66 -5.53 4.62
N GLY A 20 11.56 -5.79 3.67
CA GLY A 20 12.47 -4.79 3.10
C GLY A 20 11.77 -3.62 2.40
N HIS A 21 10.55 -3.81 1.91
CA HIS A 21 9.73 -2.76 1.28
C HIS A 21 8.70 -2.18 2.26
N MET A 22 8.07 -3.04 3.05
CA MET A 22 7.03 -2.62 4.00
C MET A 22 7.56 -1.65 5.07
N ILE A 23 8.71 -1.95 5.68
CA ILE A 23 9.28 -1.11 6.74
C ILE A 23 9.50 0.33 6.25
N PRO A 24 10.25 0.59 5.16
CA PRO A 24 10.47 1.96 4.70
C PRO A 24 9.19 2.66 4.22
N LEU A 25 8.27 1.96 3.53
CA LEU A 25 7.02 2.59 3.10
C LEU A 25 6.11 2.95 4.28
N ILE A 26 6.09 2.15 5.34
CA ILE A 26 5.34 2.47 6.57
C ILE A 26 5.98 3.66 7.29
N ASP A 27 7.30 3.74 7.36
CA ASP A 27 7.96 4.91 7.95
C ASP A 27 7.68 6.19 7.16
N ILE A 28 7.68 6.12 5.82
CA ILE A 28 7.29 7.24 4.96
C ILE A 28 5.82 7.61 5.20
N ALA A 29 4.91 6.63 5.23
CA ALA A 29 3.50 6.84 5.55
C ALA A 29 3.31 7.60 6.87
N ARG A 30 4.09 7.25 7.89
CA ARG A 30 4.06 7.94 9.18
C ARG A 30 4.54 9.38 9.08
N LEU A 31 5.60 9.65 8.30
CA LEU A 31 6.07 11.02 8.04
C LEU A 31 4.99 11.88 7.39
N PHE A 32 4.22 11.35 6.43
CA PHE A 32 3.08 12.07 5.85
C PHE A 32 1.97 12.32 6.89
N ALA A 33 1.64 11.30 7.69
CA ALA A 33 0.62 11.44 8.73
C ALA A 33 0.99 12.50 9.79
N GLN A 34 2.27 12.63 10.13
CA GLN A 34 2.78 13.68 11.02
C GLN A 34 2.63 15.10 10.45
N GLN A 35 2.48 15.24 9.13
CA GLN A 35 2.16 16.52 8.48
C GLN A 35 0.65 16.78 8.38
N GLY A 36 -0.18 15.97 9.04
CA GLY A 36 -1.65 16.11 9.03
C GLY A 36 -2.34 15.49 7.82
N ILE A 37 -1.62 14.72 7.00
CA ILE A 37 -2.18 14.03 5.83
C ILE A 37 -2.87 12.74 6.29
N ILE A 38 -4.06 12.46 5.75
CA ILE A 38 -4.74 11.18 5.99
C ILE A 38 -3.97 10.12 5.21
N VAL A 39 -3.60 9.03 5.88
CA VAL A 39 -2.85 7.95 5.24
C VAL A 39 -3.63 6.65 5.34
N THR A 40 -3.77 5.94 4.23
CA THR A 40 -4.32 4.58 4.21
C THR A 40 -3.26 3.60 3.70
N ILE A 41 -2.96 2.58 4.48
CA ILE A 41 -2.00 1.53 4.15
C ILE A 41 -2.80 0.28 3.79
N PHE A 42 -2.64 -0.19 2.55
CA PHE A 42 -3.16 -1.48 2.12
C PHE A 42 -2.13 -2.57 2.43
N THR A 43 -2.56 -3.63 3.09
CA THR A 43 -1.71 -4.79 3.38
C THR A 43 -2.56 -6.03 3.60
N THR A 44 -1.97 -7.13 4.03
CA THR A 44 -2.66 -8.41 4.28
C THR A 44 -2.76 -8.67 5.79
N PRO A 45 -3.64 -9.57 6.26
CA PRO A 45 -3.83 -9.82 7.69
C PRO A 45 -2.55 -10.19 8.45
N HIS A 46 -1.73 -11.09 7.90
CA HIS A 46 -0.45 -11.47 8.52
C HIS A 46 0.48 -10.27 8.64
N ASN A 47 0.57 -9.47 7.57
CA ASN A 47 1.47 -8.33 7.53
C ASN A 47 0.98 -7.17 8.42
N ALA A 48 -0.33 -6.94 8.51
CA ALA A 48 -0.92 -5.97 9.44
C ALA A 48 -0.56 -6.30 10.90
N ALA A 49 -0.61 -7.58 11.27
CA ALA A 49 -0.25 -8.02 12.62
C ALA A 49 1.21 -7.69 12.97
N ARG A 50 2.14 -7.76 12.00
CA ARG A 50 3.56 -7.43 12.21
C ARG A 50 3.78 -5.97 12.60
N PHE A 51 2.96 -5.06 12.09
CA PHE A 51 3.09 -3.62 12.35
C PHE A 51 2.09 -3.08 13.38
N GLN A 52 1.20 -3.93 13.91
CA GLN A 52 0.10 -3.54 14.79
C GLN A 52 0.55 -2.65 15.96
N THR A 53 1.61 -3.04 16.66
CA THR A 53 2.08 -2.29 17.84
C THR A 53 2.50 -0.86 17.49
N VAL A 54 3.19 -0.67 16.36
CA VAL A 54 3.65 0.67 15.93
C VAL A 54 2.47 1.52 15.48
N LEU A 55 1.59 0.95 14.64
CA LEU A 55 0.43 1.66 14.09
C LEU A 55 -0.59 2.01 15.17
N THR A 56 -0.76 1.17 16.21
CA THR A 56 -1.59 1.51 17.37
C THR A 56 -1.05 2.72 18.13
N ARG A 57 0.27 2.81 18.35
CA ARG A 57 0.87 3.97 19.03
C ARG A 57 0.73 5.25 18.21
N ASP A 58 0.86 5.15 16.89
CA ASP A 58 0.66 6.28 15.98
C ASP A 58 -0.79 6.80 16.05
N LEU A 59 -1.77 5.88 16.05
CA LEU A 59 -3.19 6.21 16.25
C LEU A 59 -3.46 6.85 17.61
N GLU A 60 -2.91 6.31 18.69
CA GLU A 60 -3.01 6.87 20.06
C GLU A 60 -2.39 8.26 20.15
N SER A 61 -1.39 8.57 19.31
CA SER A 61 -0.76 9.89 19.20
C SER A 61 -1.56 10.87 18.33
N GLY A 62 -2.73 10.46 17.82
CA GLY A 62 -3.61 11.29 16.99
C GLY A 62 -3.25 11.33 15.51
N LEU A 63 -2.35 10.46 15.04
CA LEU A 63 -2.03 10.37 13.62
C LEU A 63 -3.18 9.72 12.83
N GLN A 64 -3.51 10.30 11.68
CA GLN A 64 -4.62 9.86 10.83
C GLN A 64 -4.20 8.72 9.91
N ILE A 65 -3.84 7.56 10.48
CA ILE A 65 -3.40 6.36 9.75
C ILE A 65 -4.51 5.31 9.75
N ARG A 66 -4.86 4.80 8.58
CA ARG A 66 -5.84 3.72 8.37
C ARG A 66 -5.12 2.51 7.80
N VAL A 67 -5.51 1.32 8.24
CA VAL A 67 -4.98 0.07 7.70
C VAL A 67 -6.12 -0.72 7.10
N ILE A 68 -6.04 -1.00 5.81
CA ILE A 68 -7.00 -1.84 5.10
C ILE A 68 -6.33 -3.18 4.81
N GLN A 69 -6.97 -4.24 5.29
CA GLN A 69 -6.49 -5.60 5.13
C GLN A 69 -7.20 -6.26 3.94
N VAL A 70 -6.42 -6.77 2.99
CA VAL A 70 -6.89 -7.56 1.85
C VAL A 70 -6.48 -9.01 2.03
N LYS A 71 -7.39 -9.96 1.78
CA LYS A 71 -7.06 -11.39 1.81
C LYS A 71 -6.00 -11.69 0.75
N PHE A 72 -4.86 -12.22 1.17
CA PHE A 72 -3.80 -12.63 0.24
C PHE A 72 -4.16 -13.98 -0.40
N PRO A 73 -4.17 -14.09 -1.74
CA PRO A 73 -4.58 -15.31 -2.45
C PRO A 73 -3.38 -16.28 -2.57
N ALA A 74 -2.87 -16.72 -1.42
CA ALA A 74 -1.70 -17.59 -1.34
C ALA A 74 -1.96 -18.93 -2.05
N GLU A 75 -3.01 -19.63 -1.64
CA GLU A 75 -3.34 -20.98 -2.13
C GLU A 75 -3.71 -20.95 -3.61
N GLU A 76 -4.43 -19.92 -4.06
CA GLU A 76 -4.80 -19.74 -5.47
C GLU A 76 -3.57 -19.56 -6.38
N ALA A 77 -2.46 -19.07 -5.83
CA ALA A 77 -1.19 -18.95 -6.53
C ALA A 77 -0.25 -20.15 -6.30
N GLY A 78 -0.67 -21.18 -5.57
CA GLY A 78 0.15 -22.35 -5.25
C GLY A 78 1.19 -22.12 -4.13
N LEU A 79 0.99 -21.12 -3.29
CA LEU A 79 1.78 -20.90 -2.08
C LEU A 79 1.22 -21.70 -0.90
N PRO A 80 2.04 -21.98 0.13
CA PRO A 80 1.55 -22.54 1.38
C PRO A 80 0.49 -21.65 2.04
N GLU A 81 -0.45 -22.26 2.76
CA GLU A 81 -1.44 -21.55 3.55
C GLU A 81 -0.77 -20.55 4.51
N GLY A 82 -1.27 -19.33 4.55
CA GLY A 82 -0.74 -18.26 5.41
C GLY A 82 0.58 -17.64 4.93
N CYS A 83 1.13 -18.06 3.78
CA CYS A 83 2.33 -17.45 3.19
C CYS A 83 1.98 -16.12 2.51
N GLU A 84 1.81 -15.06 3.31
CA GLU A 84 1.42 -13.73 2.83
C GLU A 84 2.59 -12.76 2.66
N ASN A 85 3.82 -13.19 2.96
CA ASN A 85 5.01 -12.35 2.86
C ASN A 85 6.13 -13.11 2.13
N PHE A 86 6.89 -12.41 1.28
CA PHE A 86 8.01 -12.96 0.51
C PHE A 86 9.09 -13.56 1.43
N ASP A 87 9.26 -13.02 2.63
CA ASP A 87 10.21 -13.51 3.63
C ASP A 87 9.77 -14.84 4.27
N MET A 88 8.53 -15.29 4.04
CA MET A 88 7.99 -16.55 4.55
C MET A 88 8.15 -17.71 3.57
N LEU A 89 8.70 -17.45 2.38
CA LEU A 89 8.82 -18.47 1.34
C LEU A 89 9.68 -19.65 1.81
N PRO A 90 9.18 -20.89 1.69
CA PRO A 90 9.96 -22.08 2.06
C PRO A 90 11.06 -22.42 1.03
N SER A 91 10.98 -21.85 -0.17
CA SER A 91 11.98 -21.98 -1.23
C SER A 91 11.99 -20.73 -2.13
N PRO A 92 13.16 -20.27 -2.61
CA PRO A 92 13.26 -19.21 -3.61
C PRO A 92 12.48 -19.48 -4.91
N ASP A 93 12.22 -20.74 -5.26
CA ASP A 93 11.49 -21.10 -6.49
C ASP A 93 10.03 -20.61 -6.49
N LEU A 94 9.48 -20.30 -5.31
CA LEU A 94 8.11 -19.83 -5.13
C LEU A 94 7.97 -18.29 -5.23
N VAL A 95 9.05 -17.55 -5.49
CA VAL A 95 8.99 -16.09 -5.63
C VAL A 95 8.01 -15.66 -6.74
N PHE A 96 7.97 -16.39 -7.86
CA PHE A 96 7.02 -16.10 -8.94
C PHE A 96 5.56 -16.35 -8.53
N ASN A 97 5.31 -17.30 -7.64
CA ASN A 97 3.98 -17.55 -7.08
C ASN A 97 3.55 -16.37 -6.19
N CYS A 98 4.46 -15.74 -5.44
CA CYS A 98 4.16 -14.51 -4.71
C CYS A 98 3.79 -13.35 -5.64
N PHE A 99 4.49 -13.18 -6.77
CA PHE A 99 4.09 -12.18 -7.77
C PHE A 99 2.74 -12.51 -8.40
N ALA A 100 2.44 -13.78 -8.66
CA ALA A 100 1.14 -14.21 -9.16
C ALA A 100 0.01 -13.93 -8.17
N ALA A 101 0.20 -14.25 -6.88
CA ALA A 101 -0.74 -13.91 -5.81
C ALA A 101 -0.96 -12.39 -5.72
N THR A 102 0.12 -11.62 -5.82
CA THR A 102 0.07 -10.16 -5.82
C THR A 102 -0.74 -9.60 -6.99
N ALA A 103 -0.63 -10.20 -8.19
CA ALA A 103 -1.43 -9.81 -9.34
C ALA A 103 -2.93 -10.11 -9.15
N LEU A 104 -3.28 -11.19 -8.44
CA LEU A 104 -4.67 -11.53 -8.11
C LEU A 104 -5.33 -10.52 -7.15
N LEU A 105 -4.55 -9.72 -6.42
CA LEU A 105 -5.07 -8.64 -5.55
C LEU A 105 -5.66 -7.47 -6.33
N HIS A 106 -5.43 -7.37 -7.64
CA HIS A 106 -5.82 -6.21 -8.43
C HIS A 106 -7.32 -5.86 -8.30
N LYS A 107 -8.20 -6.83 -8.57
CA LYS A 107 -9.67 -6.64 -8.51
C LYS A 107 -10.20 -6.33 -7.10
N PRO A 108 -9.82 -7.07 -6.03
CA PRO A 108 -10.31 -6.74 -4.69
C PRO A 108 -9.79 -5.38 -4.22
N VAL A 109 -8.54 -5.03 -4.55
CA VAL A 109 -7.97 -3.72 -4.20
C VAL A 109 -8.69 -2.59 -4.93
N GLU A 110 -8.94 -2.71 -6.23
CA GLU A 110 -9.71 -1.72 -7.01
C GLU A 110 -11.06 -1.37 -6.36
N LYS A 111 -11.83 -2.38 -5.94
CA LYS A 111 -13.10 -2.16 -5.23
C LYS A 111 -12.93 -1.41 -3.91
N LEU A 112 -11.90 -1.77 -3.14
CA LEU A 112 -11.62 -1.07 -1.89
C LEU A 112 -11.23 0.39 -2.12
N PHE A 113 -10.53 0.71 -3.22
CA PHE A 113 -10.24 2.09 -3.61
C PHE A 113 -11.52 2.89 -3.93
N GLU A 114 -12.52 2.27 -4.54
CA GLU A 114 -13.82 2.90 -4.80
C GLU A 114 -14.57 3.26 -3.50
N GLU A 115 -14.34 2.51 -2.43
CA GLU A 115 -14.98 2.71 -1.12
C GLU A 115 -14.28 3.79 -0.26
N LEU A 116 -13.06 4.20 -0.62
CA LEU A 116 -12.29 5.18 0.15
C LEU A 116 -12.95 6.55 0.21
N THR A 117 -13.09 7.06 1.43
CA THR A 117 -13.55 8.42 1.72
C THR A 117 -12.65 9.10 2.75
N PRO A 118 -12.05 10.27 2.47
CA PRO A 118 -12.09 10.99 1.19
C PRO A 118 -11.42 10.18 0.06
N LYS A 119 -11.66 10.57 -1.20
CA LYS A 119 -10.95 9.96 -2.32
C LYS A 119 -9.45 10.23 -2.19
N PRO A 120 -8.59 9.25 -2.52
CA PRO A 120 -7.16 9.47 -2.43
C PRO A 120 -6.73 10.60 -3.39
N ASN A 121 -5.67 11.30 -3.07
CA ASN A 121 -5.06 12.30 -3.95
C ASN A 121 -3.79 11.72 -4.60
N CYS A 122 -3.17 10.75 -3.92
CA CYS A 122 -1.89 10.18 -4.27
C CYS A 122 -1.86 8.70 -3.88
N ILE A 123 -1.24 7.89 -4.75
CA ILE A 123 -0.96 6.48 -4.47
C ILE A 123 0.55 6.28 -4.57
N ILE A 124 1.13 5.69 -3.53
CA ILE A 124 2.55 5.37 -3.41
C ILE A 124 2.65 3.85 -3.29
N SER A 125 3.28 3.22 -4.28
CA SER A 125 3.38 1.76 -4.35
C SER A 125 4.72 1.30 -4.91
N ASP A 126 5.03 0.02 -4.69
CA ASP A 126 6.21 -0.63 -5.26
C ASP A 126 6.05 -0.93 -6.76
N MET A 127 7.17 -0.96 -7.48
CA MET A 127 7.24 -1.20 -8.94
C MET A 127 6.56 -2.50 -9.38
N SER A 128 6.51 -3.50 -8.51
CA SER A 128 5.88 -4.80 -8.78
C SER A 128 4.38 -4.72 -9.03
N PHE A 129 3.74 -3.57 -8.74
CA PHE A 129 2.33 -3.30 -9.01
C PHE A 129 2.08 -2.51 -10.31
N HIS A 130 3.03 -2.48 -11.25
CA HIS A 130 2.91 -1.69 -12.49
C HIS A 130 1.57 -1.91 -13.23
N GLY A 131 1.05 -3.15 -13.27
CA GLY A 131 -0.26 -3.46 -13.86
C GLY A 131 -1.46 -2.87 -13.12
N LEU A 132 -1.39 -2.74 -11.78
CA LEU A 132 -2.42 -2.09 -10.96
C LEU A 132 -2.40 -0.58 -11.10
N MET A 133 -1.21 0.03 -11.23
CA MET A 133 -1.09 1.47 -11.42
C MET A 133 -1.65 1.93 -12.77
N THR A 134 -1.49 1.15 -13.84
CA THR A 134 -2.10 1.47 -15.15
C THR A 134 -3.63 1.54 -15.10
N LEU A 135 -4.27 0.70 -14.28
CA LEU A 135 -5.72 0.73 -14.10
C LEU A 135 -6.16 1.94 -13.26
N LEU A 136 -5.49 2.19 -12.13
CA LEU A 136 -5.84 3.29 -11.23
C LEU A 136 -5.56 4.68 -11.83
N ALA A 137 -4.65 4.80 -12.80
CA ALA A 137 -4.43 6.03 -13.56
C ALA A 137 -5.67 6.46 -14.39
N SER A 138 -6.60 5.54 -14.68
CA SER A 138 -7.91 5.85 -15.29
C SER A 138 -8.83 6.63 -14.35
N ILE A 139 -8.52 6.61 -13.05
CA ILE A 139 -9.22 7.31 -11.97
C ILE A 139 -8.26 8.42 -11.52
N THR A 140 -8.41 9.63 -12.04
CA THR A 140 -7.55 10.83 -11.84
C THR A 140 -6.80 10.92 -10.48
N PHE A 141 -5.65 10.26 -10.34
CA PHE A 141 -4.77 10.31 -9.16
C PHE A 141 -3.32 10.56 -9.59
N GLN A 142 -2.55 11.28 -8.78
CA GLN A 142 -1.10 11.42 -9.00
C GLN A 142 -0.39 10.17 -8.45
N GLY A 143 0.16 9.32 -9.31
CA GLY A 143 0.89 8.12 -8.91
C GLY A 143 2.38 8.37 -8.73
N TYR A 144 2.99 7.80 -7.69
CA TYR A 144 4.45 7.77 -7.54
C TYR A 144 4.96 6.34 -7.30
N LEU A 145 6.09 6.02 -7.92
CA LEU A 145 6.77 4.73 -7.80
C LEU A 145 8.11 4.90 -7.10
N LEU A 146 8.46 3.98 -6.19
CA LEU A 146 9.76 3.93 -5.53
C LEU A 146 10.69 2.97 -6.29
N GLU A 147 11.86 3.45 -6.72
CA GLU A 147 12.86 2.67 -7.49
C GLU A 147 13.99 2.16 -6.57
N GLU A 148 14.44 0.90 -6.77
CA GLU A 148 15.23 0.14 -5.78
C GLU A 148 16.66 0.63 -5.47
N GLN A 149 17.23 1.60 -6.19
CA GLN A 149 18.65 1.96 -6.01
C GLN A 149 18.94 3.29 -5.30
N THR A 150 17.93 4.12 -5.11
CA THR A 150 17.97 5.31 -4.24
C THR A 150 16.54 5.55 -3.80
N ALA A 151 16.28 6.02 -2.59
CA ALA A 151 14.94 6.42 -2.12
C ALA A 151 14.41 7.64 -2.93
N SER A 152 14.22 7.45 -4.23
CA SER A 152 13.75 8.40 -5.21
C SER A 152 12.33 8.00 -5.55
N VAL A 153 11.40 8.86 -5.15
CA VAL A 153 9.98 8.79 -5.50
C VAL A 153 9.88 9.33 -6.92
N SER A 154 9.75 8.46 -7.92
CA SER A 154 9.61 8.87 -9.32
C SER A 154 8.15 9.15 -9.65
N CYS A 155 7.89 10.30 -10.26
CA CYS A 155 6.54 10.72 -10.67
C CYS A 155 6.10 9.92 -11.90
N ALA A 156 4.99 9.17 -11.80
CA ALA A 156 4.35 8.59 -12.97
C ALA A 156 3.47 9.68 -13.61
N PHE A 157 3.80 10.09 -14.83
CA PHE A 157 3.05 11.09 -15.58
C PHE A 157 1.62 10.62 -15.91
N THR A 158 0.68 11.57 -15.84
CA THR A 158 -0.66 11.49 -16.43
C THR A 158 -0.55 11.43 -17.96
N ILE A 159 -1.34 10.57 -18.63
CA ILE A 159 -1.68 10.74 -20.05
C ILE A 159 -2.98 11.53 -20.11
#